data_AF-A0A6J1EQG5-F1
#
_entry.id   AF-A0A6J1EQG5-F1
#
_cell.length_a   1.000
_cell.length_b   1.000
_cell.length_c   1.000
_cell.angle_alpha   90.00
_cell.angle_beta   90.00
_cell.angle_gamma   90.00
#
_symmetry.space_group_name_H-M   'P 1'
#
loop_
_entity.id
_entity.type
_entity.pdbx_description
1 polymer ?
#
loop_
_entity_poly.entity_id
_entity_poly.type
_entity_poly.pdbx_seq_one_letter_code
_entity_poly.pdbx_strand_id
1 'polypeptide(L)'
;MNHSITRFSFICPTDKVSSVARVSNQTIVRRSGNYKPSIWKHEYIESLSSQFKEEIYVKRFNQLKEEVGELMNQIIDDPLKQLELIDTLQRLGISYHFENEIKNVLQRTYEKSNESDDLEKNNLYATSLKFRLLRQHGFNVSEG
;
A
#
# COMPACT_ATOMS: atom_id res chain seq x y z
N MET A 1 -18.67 6.16 33.19
CA MET A 1 -18.75 4.90 32.42
C MET A 1 -17.51 4.12 32.74
N ASN A 2 -17.60 3.14 33.63
CA ASN A 2 -16.45 2.38 34.13
C ASN A 2 -16.67 0.92 33.71
N HIS A 3 -15.90 0.44 32.75
CA HIS A 3 -15.95 -0.97 32.34
C HIS A 3 -14.97 -1.79 33.18
N SER A 4 -15.51 -2.56 34.13
CA SER A 4 -14.77 -3.58 34.87
C SER A 4 -14.68 -4.86 34.02
N ILE A 5 -13.46 -5.31 33.74
CA ILE A 5 -13.21 -6.57 33.02
C ILE A 5 -13.20 -7.72 34.05
N THR A 6 -14.16 -8.63 33.96
CA THR A 6 -14.25 -9.82 34.81
C THR A 6 -13.34 -10.92 34.25
N ARG A 7 -12.37 -11.37 35.04
CA ARG A 7 -11.44 -12.46 34.70
C ARG A 7 -12.12 -13.79 35.02
N PHE A 8 -12.54 -14.55 34.01
CA PHE A 8 -13.06 -15.91 34.22
C PHE A 8 -11.89 -16.89 34.42
N SER A 9 -11.78 -17.43 35.64
CA SER A 9 -10.93 -18.57 35.94
C SER A 9 -11.73 -19.85 35.75
N PHE A 10 -11.40 -20.64 34.72
CA PHE A 10 -11.94 -21.99 34.57
C PHE A 10 -11.14 -22.95 35.46
N ILE A 11 -11.78 -23.50 36.49
CA ILE A 11 -11.26 -24.63 37.28
C ILE A 11 -11.88 -25.89 36.69
N CYS A 12 -11.06 -26.75 36.08
CA CYS A 12 -11.51 -28.07 35.63
C CYS A 12 -11.50 -29.06 36.81
N PRO A 13 -12.57 -29.83 37.05
CA PRO A 13 -12.56 -30.93 38.00
C PRO A 13 -11.67 -32.06 37.45
N THR A 14 -10.82 -32.63 38.29
CA THR A 14 -10.02 -33.80 37.91
C THR A 14 -10.59 -35.05 38.59
N ASP A 15 -11.40 -35.80 37.86
CA ASP A 15 -11.71 -37.18 38.24
C ASP A 15 -10.51 -38.07 37.87
N LYS A 16 -9.89 -38.68 38.88
CA LYS A 16 -8.76 -39.59 38.69
C LYS A 16 -9.27 -40.96 38.23
N VAL A 17 -9.27 -41.19 36.92
CA VAL A 17 -9.31 -42.56 36.37
C VAL A 17 -7.87 -43.01 36.11
N SER A 18 -7.39 -43.92 36.97
CA SER A 18 -6.08 -44.56 36.79
C SER A 18 -6.22 -45.69 35.78
N SER A 19 -5.92 -45.41 34.52
CA SER A 19 -5.57 -46.45 33.54
C SER A 19 -4.06 -46.44 33.36
N VAL A 20 -3.44 -47.59 33.60
CA VAL A 20 -1.98 -47.76 33.44
C VAL A 20 -1.67 -47.78 31.95
N ALA A 21 -1.50 -46.60 31.37
CA ALA A 21 -0.94 -46.47 30.03
C ALA A 21 0.55 -46.80 30.10
N ARG A 22 0.99 -47.81 29.33
CA ARG A 22 2.41 -48.05 29.08
C ARG A 22 2.98 -46.81 28.39
N VAL A 23 3.66 -45.96 29.14
CA VAL A 23 4.43 -44.83 28.60
C VAL A 23 5.63 -45.42 27.86
N SER A 24 5.43 -45.70 26.58
CA SER A 24 6.53 -45.88 25.64
C SER A 24 7.28 -44.56 25.59
N ASN A 25 8.51 -44.53 26.13
CA ASN A 25 9.47 -43.42 26.02
C ASN A 25 9.93 -43.24 24.56
N GLN A 26 9.00 -43.02 23.64
CA GLN A 26 9.31 -42.56 22.30
C GLN A 26 9.58 -41.07 22.40
N THR A 27 10.86 -40.70 22.48
CA THR A 27 11.29 -39.33 22.20
C THR A 27 10.73 -38.94 20.85
N ILE A 28 9.79 -37.99 20.82
CA ILE A 28 9.32 -37.40 19.56
C ILE A 28 10.50 -36.61 18.98
N VAL A 29 11.28 -37.25 18.12
CA VAL A 29 12.40 -36.62 17.41
C VAL A 29 11.81 -35.68 16.36
N ARG A 30 11.70 -34.40 16.70
CA ARG A 30 11.20 -33.37 15.78
C ARG A 30 12.33 -32.98 14.81
N ARG A 31 12.04 -32.97 13.51
CA ARG A 31 12.99 -32.49 12.49
C ARG A 31 13.16 -30.97 12.59
N SER A 32 14.41 -30.50 12.50
CA SER A 32 14.75 -29.07 12.39
C SER A 32 14.76 -28.65 10.92
N GLY A 33 14.27 -27.45 10.63
CA GLY A 33 14.31 -26.86 9.28
C GLY A 33 15.68 -26.29 8.88
N ASN A 34 16.66 -26.24 9.81
CA ASN A 34 17.99 -25.66 9.58
C ASN A 34 17.96 -24.22 9.02
N TYR A 35 16.97 -23.43 9.45
CA TYR A 35 16.87 -22.03 9.06
C TYR A 35 18.06 -21.22 9.55
N LYS A 36 18.48 -20.25 8.73
CA LYS A 36 19.51 -19.30 9.10
C LYS A 36 18.93 -18.22 10.03
N PRO A 37 19.74 -17.65 10.92
CA PRO A 37 19.31 -16.56 11.76
C PRO A 37 18.99 -15.30 10.93
N SER A 38 18.34 -14.32 11.56
CA SER A 38 18.08 -13.01 10.97
C SER A 38 19.38 -12.38 10.45
N ILE A 39 19.29 -11.72 9.29
CA ILE A 39 20.37 -10.91 8.71
C ILE A 39 20.70 -9.74 9.63
N TRP A 40 19.68 -9.16 10.27
CA TRP A 40 19.81 -8.00 11.13
C TRP A 40 19.76 -8.41 12.60
N LYS A 41 20.78 -8.01 13.35
CA LYS A 41 20.81 -8.14 14.80
C LYS A 41 19.86 -7.14 15.46
N HIS A 42 19.33 -7.48 16.62
CA HIS A 42 18.41 -6.63 17.36
C HIS A 42 19.02 -5.26 17.71
N GLU A 43 20.24 -5.25 18.25
CA GLU A 43 21.00 -4.03 18.58
C GLU A 43 21.16 -3.08 17.37
N TYR A 44 21.35 -3.65 16.17
CA TYR A 44 21.44 -2.86 14.94
C TYR A 44 20.10 -2.19 14.63
N ILE A 45 18.99 -2.92 14.74
CA ILE A 45 17.65 -2.38 14.52
C ILE A 45 17.35 -1.26 15.52
N GLU A 46 17.71 -1.42 16.79
CA GLU A 46 17.54 -0.39 17.83
C GLU A 46 18.40 0.85 17.58
N SER A 47 19.57 0.68 16.98
CA SER A 47 20.47 1.80 16.64
C SER A 47 19.99 2.62 15.43
N LEU A 48 18.98 2.16 14.68
CA LEU A 48 18.50 2.85 13.50
C LEU A 48 17.95 4.24 13.86
N SER A 49 18.57 5.26 13.27
CA SER A 49 18.13 6.65 13.37
C SER A 49 18.06 7.24 11.97
N SER A 50 17.20 8.26 11.79
CA SER A 50 17.07 8.99 10.53
C SER A 50 17.53 10.41 10.75
N GLN A 51 18.39 10.89 9.85
CA GLN A 51 18.83 12.28 9.79
C GLN A 51 17.72 13.20 9.23
N PHE A 52 16.69 12.63 8.60
CA PHE A 52 15.62 13.36 7.92
C PHE A 52 14.42 13.70 8.82
N LYS A 53 14.62 13.78 10.14
CA LYS A 53 13.56 14.10 11.11
C LYS A 53 13.42 15.60 11.38
N GLU A 54 14.34 16.42 10.86
CA GLU A 54 14.38 17.86 11.13
C GLU A 54 13.26 18.62 10.41
N GLU A 55 12.80 19.71 11.04
CA GLU A 55 11.72 20.57 10.50
C GLU A 55 12.05 21.15 9.12
N ILE A 56 13.33 21.33 8.80
CA ILE A 56 13.80 21.83 7.51
C ILE A 56 13.35 20.89 6.38
N TYR A 57 13.43 19.57 6.59
CA TYR A 57 13.00 18.60 5.58
C TYR A 57 11.48 18.58 5.41
N VAL A 58 10.73 18.70 6.51
CA VAL A 58 9.26 18.78 6.46
C VAL A 58 8.81 20.04 5.70
N LYS A 59 9.46 21.18 5.97
CA LYS A 59 9.18 22.43 5.26
C LYS A 59 9.46 22.30 3.77
N ARG A 60 10.62 21.75 3.39
CA ARG A 60 10.99 21.55 1.99
C ARG A 60 10.05 20.57 1.29
N PHE A 61 9.66 19.50 1.98
CA PHE A 61 8.69 18.53 1.48
C PHE A 61 7.34 19.20 1.17
N ASN A 62 6.81 20.02 2.08
CA ASN A 62 5.53 20.70 1.87
C ASN A 62 5.60 21.68 0.68
N GLN A 63 6.70 22.42 0.52
CA GLN A 63 6.91 23.29 -0.64
C GLN A 63 6.88 22.50 -1.95
N LEU A 64 7.64 21.41 -2.03
CA LEU A 64 7.68 20.56 -3.22
C LEU A 64 6.31 19.91 -3.51
N LYS A 65 5.57 19.55 -2.46
CA LYS A 65 4.22 19.01 -2.60
C LYS A 65 3.28 20.04 -3.23
N GLU A 66 3.34 21.30 -2.79
CA GLU A 66 2.56 22.39 -3.38
C GLU A 66 2.96 22.64 -4.84
N GLU A 67 4.26 22.69 -5.15
CA GLU A 67 4.76 22.87 -6.53
C GLU A 67 4.25 21.76 -7.47
N VAL A 68 4.23 20.51 -7.03
CA VAL A 68 3.67 19.39 -7.83
C VAL A 68 2.15 19.52 -7.98
N GLY A 69 1.44 19.95 -6.95
CA GLY A 69 0.01 20.22 -7.02
C GLY A 69 -0.32 21.33 -8.02
N GLU A 70 0.47 22.41 -8.03
CA GLU A 70 0.35 23.49 -9.01
C GLU A 70 0.66 23.00 -10.43
N LEU A 71 1.73 22.20 -10.61
CA LEU A 71 2.07 21.60 -11.90
C LEU A 71 0.90 20.80 -12.46
N MET A 72 0.25 19.98 -11.63
CA MET A 72 -0.90 19.16 -12.02
C MET A 72 -2.10 19.99 -12.49
N ASN A 73 -2.28 21.18 -11.90
CA ASN A 73 -3.30 22.16 -12.31
C ASN A 73 -2.90 22.94 -13.58
N GLN A 74 -1.63 23.27 -13.77
CA GLN A 74 -1.14 24.00 -14.95
C GLN A 74 -1.27 23.19 -16.23
N ILE A 75 -1.09 21.87 -16.16
CA ILE A 75 -1.20 20.97 -17.31
C ILE A 75 -2.63 20.47 -17.56
N ILE A 76 -3.65 21.15 -17.01
CA ILE A 76 -5.07 20.73 -17.11
C ILE A 76 -5.60 20.63 -18.55
N ASP A 77 -5.03 21.40 -19.45
CA ASP A 77 -5.39 21.43 -20.87
C ASP A 77 -4.65 20.36 -21.69
N ASP A 78 -3.73 19.61 -21.08
CA ASP A 78 -2.96 18.53 -21.71
C ASP A 78 -3.18 17.19 -20.97
N PRO A 79 -4.25 16.45 -21.33
CA PRO A 79 -4.61 15.20 -20.66
C PRO A 79 -3.50 14.15 -20.67
N LEU A 80 -2.69 14.09 -21.74
CA LEU A 80 -1.60 13.13 -21.85
C LEU A 80 -0.54 13.43 -20.78
N LYS A 81 -0.09 14.69 -20.67
CA LYS A 81 0.88 15.07 -19.63
C LYS A 81 0.36 14.86 -18.22
N GLN A 82 -0.94 15.06 -17.99
CA GLN A 82 -1.54 14.73 -16.68
C GLN A 82 -1.40 13.24 -16.35
N LEU A 83 -1.70 12.37 -17.30
CA LEU A 83 -1.56 10.94 -17.11
C LEU A 83 -0.09 10.52 -16.91
N GLU A 84 0.85 11.14 -17.63
CA GLU A 84 2.29 10.90 -17.45
C GLU A 84 2.79 11.34 -16.07
N LEU A 85 2.31 12.48 -15.56
CA LEU A 85 2.63 12.94 -14.22
C LEU A 85 2.12 11.95 -13.18
N ILE A 86 0.86 11.49 -13.31
CA ILE A 86 0.29 10.48 -12.42
C ILE A 86 1.11 9.19 -12.44
N ASP A 87 1.49 8.71 -13.62
CA ASP A 87 2.33 7.51 -13.75
C ASP A 87 3.69 7.69 -13.06
N THR A 88 4.31 8.86 -13.24
CA THR A 88 5.59 9.20 -12.61
C THR A 88 5.46 9.19 -11.08
N LEU A 89 4.41 9.82 -10.53
CA LEU A 89 4.16 9.84 -9.08
C LEU A 89 3.94 8.43 -8.49
N GLN A 90 3.24 7.56 -9.23
CA GLN A 90 3.03 6.16 -8.82
C GLN A 90 4.35 5.37 -8.84
N ARG A 91 5.16 5.52 -9.90
CA ARG A 91 6.45 4.82 -10.03
C ARG A 91 7.51 5.30 -9.03
N LEU A 92 7.41 6.56 -8.59
CA LEU A 92 8.22 7.11 -7.51
C LEU A 92 7.74 6.69 -6.11
N GLY A 93 6.55 6.07 -5.99
CA GLY A 93 6.00 5.64 -4.71
C GLY A 93 5.48 6.78 -3.83
N ILE A 94 5.22 7.96 -4.42
CA ILE A 94 4.76 9.17 -3.69
C ILE A 94 3.33 9.58 -4.03
N SER A 95 2.63 8.79 -4.86
CA SER A 95 1.26 9.07 -5.29
C SER A 95 0.25 9.18 -4.15
N TYR A 96 0.51 8.56 -2.99
CA TYR A 96 -0.36 8.63 -1.81
C TYR A 96 -0.49 10.05 -1.22
N HIS A 97 0.39 10.97 -1.60
CA HIS A 97 0.27 12.38 -1.19
C HIS A 97 -0.75 13.16 -2.03
N PHE A 98 -1.21 12.60 -3.16
CA PHE A 98 -2.02 13.25 -4.19
C PHE A 98 -3.26 12.42 -4.57
N GLU A 99 -3.76 11.57 -3.67
CA GLU A 99 -4.85 10.61 -3.98
C GLU A 99 -6.11 11.29 -4.53
N ASN A 100 -6.47 12.46 -3.97
CA ASN A 100 -7.65 13.20 -4.38
C ASN A 100 -7.47 13.82 -5.77
N GLU A 101 -6.31 14.42 -6.02
CA GLU A 101 -5.94 15.04 -7.29
C GLU A 101 -5.91 13.99 -8.41
N ILE A 102 -5.28 12.85 -8.15
CA ILE A 102 -5.22 11.71 -9.07
C ILE A 102 -6.63 11.21 -9.38
N LYS A 103 -7.46 10.98 -8.36
CA LYS A 103 -8.84 10.54 -8.54
C LYS A 103 -9.65 11.51 -9.40
N ASN A 104 -9.52 12.81 -9.14
CA ASN A 104 -10.23 13.85 -9.88
C ASN A 104 -9.79 13.93 -11.35
N VAL A 105 -8.51 13.76 -11.65
CA VAL A 105 -8.02 13.71 -13.04
C VAL A 105 -8.55 12.47 -13.76
N LEU A 106 -8.47 11.29 -13.12
CA LEU A 106 -8.92 10.04 -13.73
C LEU A 106 -10.44 10.02 -13.94
N GLN A 107 -11.22 10.54 -12.99
CA GLN A 107 -12.66 10.73 -13.10
C GLN A 107 -13.01 11.56 -14.36
N ARG A 108 -12.40 12.74 -14.50
CA ARG A 108 -12.64 13.62 -15.68
C ARG A 108 -12.20 12.96 -16.98
N THR A 109 -11.09 12.21 -16.94
CA THR A 109 -10.58 11.47 -18.10
C THR A 109 -11.55 10.37 -18.54
N TYR A 110 -12.12 9.65 -17.57
CA TYR A 110 -13.12 8.61 -17.82
C TYR A 110 -14.42 9.20 -18.39
N GLU A 111 -14.91 10.30 -17.82
CA GLU A 111 -16.12 10.97 -18.31
C GLU A 111 -15.97 11.46 -19.75
N LYS A 112 -14.85 12.12 -20.08
CA LYS A 112 -14.53 12.58 -21.44
C LYS A 112 -14.44 11.43 -22.46
N SER A 113 -13.95 10.26 -22.04
CA SER A 113 -13.84 9.10 -22.94
C SER A 113 -15.19 8.59 -23.47
N ASN A 114 -16.28 8.84 -22.73
CA ASN A 114 -17.63 8.45 -23.16
C ASN A 114 -18.25 9.43 -24.17
N GLU A 115 -17.70 10.64 -24.34
CA GLU A 115 -18.28 11.71 -25.15
C GLU A 115 -17.64 11.88 -26.54
N SER A 116 -16.84 10.90 -26.97
CA SER A 116 -15.96 10.88 -28.16
C SER A 116 -14.62 11.59 -27.93
N ASP A 117 -13.58 10.79 -27.69
CA ASP A 117 -12.24 11.27 -27.37
C ASP A 117 -11.37 11.37 -28.65
N ASP A 118 -10.94 12.58 -29.02
CA ASP A 118 -9.96 12.79 -30.08
C ASP A 118 -8.54 12.35 -29.68
N LEU A 119 -8.26 12.19 -28.38
CA LEU A 119 -6.97 11.73 -27.86
C LEU A 119 -6.66 10.28 -28.27
N GLU A 120 -7.69 9.45 -28.38
CA GLU A 120 -7.56 8.01 -28.64
C GLU A 120 -7.33 7.67 -30.10
N LYS A 121 -7.73 8.55 -31.03
CA LYS A 121 -7.92 8.14 -32.42
C LYS A 121 -6.63 7.74 -33.14
N ASN A 122 -5.43 8.12 -32.64
CA ASN A 122 -4.16 7.82 -33.33
C ASN A 122 -2.92 7.61 -32.42
N ASN A 123 -3.04 7.47 -31.10
CA ASN A 123 -1.87 7.35 -30.21
C ASN A 123 -1.94 6.14 -29.27
N LEU A 124 -1.28 5.04 -29.66
CA LEU A 124 -1.20 3.81 -28.87
C LEU A 124 -0.64 4.03 -27.46
N TYR A 125 0.35 4.92 -27.31
CA TYR A 125 0.94 5.22 -26.01
C TYR A 125 -0.08 5.92 -25.10
N ALA A 126 -0.77 6.95 -25.60
CA ALA A 126 -1.81 7.64 -24.84
C ALA A 126 -2.95 6.70 -24.45
N THR A 127 -3.46 5.90 -25.39
CA THR A 127 -4.55 4.95 -25.13
C THR A 127 -4.15 3.88 -24.11
N SER A 128 -2.97 3.29 -24.25
CA SER A 128 -2.49 2.26 -23.31
C SER A 128 -2.21 2.80 -21.91
N LEU A 129 -1.63 4.00 -21.81
CA LEU A 129 -1.38 4.68 -20.54
C LEU A 129 -2.71 4.99 -19.82
N LYS A 130 -3.66 5.58 -20.55
CA LYS A 130 -5.00 5.87 -20.03
C LYS A 130 -5.71 4.61 -19.56
N PHE A 131 -5.76 3.57 -20.40
CA PHE A 131 -6.40 2.29 -20.07
C PHE A 131 -5.82 1.69 -18.77
N ARG A 132 -4.49 1.63 -18.67
CA ARG A 132 -3.80 1.10 -17.50
C ARG A 132 -4.14 1.88 -16.24
N LEU A 133 -4.02 3.21 -16.27
CA LEU A 133 -4.28 4.06 -15.11
C LEU A 133 -5.73 3.98 -14.65
N LEU A 134 -6.69 3.98 -15.58
CA LEU A 134 -8.10 3.83 -15.26
C LEU A 134 -8.40 2.47 -14.61
N ARG A 135 -7.92 1.37 -15.19
CA ARG A 135 -8.13 0.02 -14.61
C ARG A 135 -7.46 -0.14 -13.24
N GLN A 136 -6.26 0.42 -13.05
CA GLN A 136 -5.57 0.40 -11.76
C GLN A 136 -6.36 1.10 -10.66
N HIS A 137 -7.14 2.12 -11.01
CA HIS A 137 -7.99 2.89 -10.09
C HIS A 137 -9.44 2.41 -10.04
N GLY A 138 -9.74 1.24 -10.63
CA GLY A 138 -11.04 0.58 -10.53
C GLY A 138 -12.13 1.10 -11.48
N PHE A 139 -11.77 1.90 -12.49
CA PHE A 139 -12.71 2.31 -13.52
C PHE A 139 -12.99 1.15 -14.48
N ASN A 140 -14.25 1.01 -14.90
CA ASN A 140 -14.67 -0.02 -15.83
C ASN A 140 -14.39 0.41 -17.28
N VAL A 141 -13.28 -0.06 -17.84
CA VAL A 141 -12.89 0.25 -19.22
C VAL A 141 -12.99 -1.01 -20.09
N SER A 142 -13.76 -0.93 -21.18
CA SER A 142 -13.91 -2.01 -22.17
C SER A 142 -12.57 -2.32 -22.85
N GLU A 143 -12.42 -3.55 -23.36
CA GLU A 143 -11.20 -4.01 -24.05
C GLU A 143 -11.12 -3.55 -25.50
N GLY A 144 -12.20 -2.94 -26.03
CA GLY A 144 -12.32 -2.50 -27.42
C GLY A 144 -13.10 -3.49 -28.27
#